data_AF-A0A225UIL6-F1
#
_entry.id   AF-A0A225UIL6-F1
#
_cell.length_a   1.000
_cell.length_b   1.000
_cell.length_c   1.000
_cell.angle_alpha   90.00
_cell.angle_beta   90.00
_cell.angle_gamma   90.00
#
_symmetry.space_group_name_H-M   'P 1'
#
loop_
_entity.id
_entity.type
_entity.pdbx_description
1 polymer ?
#
loop_
_entity_poly.entity_id
_entity_poly.type
_entity_poly.pdbx_seq_one_letter_code
_entity_poly.pdbx_strand_id
1 'polypeptide(L)'
;SQEGPASPLRSPVTPPSSGSASPAPTPALAVDSATCGVPVERRDASVGSASPNEASHGAPTEQSLCELAKLVVGVMRRPPPRVHSRLDLSEASSVSEVLAATIAPYRLPPHESEELVDLRDEVARLQARCEEAERSLATEVDLRTTAEANVTRSNEDFYTMSDSNQSLRSENEGLVDRIRDLDTTVARQAYVLQQLKDRYGTSEADCAAAMRYVEQERERAKAGLVVYNAELTKLRQYLEENDRGSVSSPSPRMKALLAENASLRRANSILRRNSAEHGLNTDALVLSTAGISARDINWELLGLGADHAGFLRLLPPASDSESSDDGQQ
;
A
#
# COMPACT_ATOMS: atom_id res chain seq x y z
N SER A 1 -13.08 -71.56 -19.01
CA SER A 1 -13.69 -71.43 -17.67
C SER A 1 -13.88 -69.96 -17.36
N GLN A 2 -15.15 -69.61 -17.10
CA GLN A 2 -15.70 -68.41 -16.44
C GLN A 2 -15.24 -67.04 -16.98
N GLU A 3 -16.03 -66.30 -17.76
CA GLU A 3 -17.32 -65.61 -17.40
C GLU A 3 -17.16 -64.79 -16.11
N GLY A 4 -17.35 -63.48 -16.04
CA GLY A 4 -17.94 -62.42 -16.85
C GLY A 4 -18.14 -61.22 -15.87
N PRO A 5 -18.99 -60.21 -16.14
CA PRO A 5 -19.48 -59.76 -17.44
C PRO A 5 -19.53 -58.21 -17.60
N ALA A 6 -19.82 -57.83 -18.84
CA ALA A 6 -20.75 -56.78 -19.29
C ALA A 6 -20.48 -55.27 -19.05
N SER A 7 -20.23 -54.63 -20.20
CA SER A 7 -20.55 -53.29 -20.71
C SER A 7 -21.97 -52.76 -20.33
N PRO A 8 -22.47 -51.54 -20.75
CA PRO A 8 -22.01 -50.73 -21.89
C PRO A 8 -22.27 -49.18 -21.92
N LEU A 9 -21.76 -48.56 -23.02
CA LEU A 9 -22.29 -47.43 -23.83
C LEU A 9 -22.43 -46.04 -23.17
N ARG A 10 -21.59 -45.06 -23.53
CA ARG A 10 -21.66 -44.18 -24.73
C ARG A 10 -22.84 -43.21 -24.69
N SER A 11 -22.58 -41.93 -24.38
CA SER A 11 -23.04 -40.76 -25.16
C SER A 11 -22.51 -39.44 -24.59
N PRO A 12 -22.46 -38.38 -25.44
CA PRO A 12 -21.55 -37.25 -25.30
C PRO A 12 -22.19 -36.08 -24.55
N VAL A 13 -21.39 -35.35 -23.78
CA VAL A 13 -21.83 -34.05 -23.25
C VAL A 13 -21.64 -33.01 -24.36
N THR A 14 -22.76 -32.62 -24.97
CA THR A 14 -22.89 -31.40 -25.79
C THR A 14 -23.56 -30.32 -24.92
N PRO A 15 -23.36 -29.03 -25.24
CA PRO A 15 -23.44 -27.90 -24.33
C PRO A 15 -24.88 -27.37 -24.17
N PRO A 16 -25.16 -26.52 -23.18
CA PRO A 16 -26.33 -25.68 -23.23
C PRO A 16 -26.07 -24.44 -24.11
N SER A 17 -26.87 -24.29 -25.17
CA SER A 17 -27.08 -23.03 -25.88
C SER A 17 -28.58 -22.78 -26.02
N SER A 18 -29.05 -21.69 -25.41
CA SER A 18 -30.28 -20.90 -25.68
C SER A 18 -30.47 -20.01 -24.45
N GLY A 19 -30.64 -18.70 -24.51
CA GLY A 19 -30.67 -17.66 -25.53
C GLY A 19 -30.82 -16.38 -24.71
N SER A 20 -30.02 -15.34 -24.94
CA SER A 20 -30.46 -14.19 -25.71
C SER A 20 -29.28 -13.24 -25.79
N ALA A 21 -28.90 -12.88 -27.01
CA ALA A 21 -27.98 -11.79 -27.28
C ALA A 21 -28.77 -10.49 -27.40
N SER A 22 -28.36 -9.46 -26.65
CA SER A 22 -28.42 -8.02 -27.01
C SER A 22 -28.03 -7.15 -25.80
N PRO A 23 -27.52 -5.91 -26.00
CA PRO A 23 -26.40 -5.55 -26.86
C PRO A 23 -25.42 -4.59 -26.16
N ALA A 24 -24.35 -4.23 -26.87
CA ALA A 24 -23.37 -3.21 -26.51
C ALA A 24 -23.99 -1.83 -26.19
N PRO A 25 -23.34 -0.99 -25.34
CA PRO A 25 -23.75 0.40 -25.21
C PRO A 25 -23.31 1.16 -26.46
N THR A 26 -24.28 1.54 -27.29
CA THR A 26 -24.11 2.45 -28.43
C THR A 26 -24.41 3.87 -27.93
N PRO A 27 -23.70 4.91 -28.43
CA PRO A 27 -23.55 6.20 -27.75
C PRO A 27 -24.83 7.02 -27.81
N ALA A 28 -25.01 7.88 -26.80
CA ALA A 28 -26.07 8.89 -26.80
C ALA A 28 -25.80 9.91 -27.91
N LEU A 29 -26.63 9.88 -28.95
CA LEU A 29 -26.75 10.96 -29.92
C LEU A 29 -28.03 11.74 -29.66
N ALA A 30 -27.85 13.05 -29.70
CA ALA A 30 -28.82 14.10 -29.53
C ALA A 30 -30.00 13.99 -30.51
N VAL A 31 -31.19 14.38 -30.04
CA VAL A 31 -32.23 15.01 -30.88
C VAL A 31 -32.88 16.14 -30.10
N ASP A 32 -32.73 17.33 -30.67
CA ASP A 32 -33.38 18.60 -30.38
C ASP A 32 -34.90 18.57 -30.61
N SER A 33 -35.62 19.43 -29.87
CA SER A 33 -36.73 20.28 -30.35
C SER A 33 -37.06 21.27 -29.23
N ALA A 34 -36.57 22.51 -29.26
CA ALA A 34 -37.19 23.71 -29.87
C ALA A 34 -38.60 24.01 -29.27
N THR A 35 -38.96 25.19 -28.75
CA THR A 35 -38.66 26.58 -29.16
C THR A 35 -39.08 27.61 -28.08
N CYS A 36 -38.47 28.80 -28.12
CA CYS A 36 -38.90 30.15 -27.65
C CYS A 36 -38.11 30.65 -26.40
N GLY A 37 -37.23 31.66 -26.44
CA GLY A 37 -36.89 32.66 -27.46
C GLY A 37 -37.10 34.07 -26.92
N VAL A 38 -36.16 34.64 -26.14
CA VAL A 38 -35.89 36.09 -26.04
C VAL A 38 -34.42 36.30 -25.58
N PRO A 39 -33.61 37.14 -26.25
CA PRO A 39 -32.24 37.42 -25.84
C PRO A 39 -32.17 38.65 -24.91
N VAL A 40 -31.40 38.56 -23.83
CA VAL A 40 -30.96 39.75 -23.06
C VAL A 40 -29.61 40.20 -23.59
N GLU A 41 -29.65 41.29 -24.33
CA GLU A 41 -28.51 42.04 -24.82
C GLU A 41 -27.77 42.72 -23.65
N ARG A 42 -26.45 42.52 -23.57
CA ARG A 42 -25.55 43.31 -22.72
C ARG A 42 -24.88 44.38 -23.58
N ARG A 43 -24.98 45.63 -23.11
CA ARG A 43 -24.06 46.80 -23.21
C ARG A 43 -24.87 48.01 -22.71
N ASP A 44 -24.39 49.03 -22.01
CA ASP A 44 -23.05 49.47 -21.62
C ASP A 44 -23.18 50.30 -20.33
N ALA A 45 -22.04 50.52 -19.68
CA ALA A 45 -21.87 51.42 -18.54
C ALA A 45 -22.29 52.87 -18.85
N SER A 46 -22.84 53.56 -17.85
CA SER A 46 -22.50 54.96 -17.61
C SER A 46 -22.72 55.34 -16.15
N VAL A 47 -21.66 55.85 -15.55
CA VAL A 47 -21.54 56.39 -14.20
C VAL A 47 -22.26 57.74 -14.13
N GLY A 48 -23.09 57.92 -13.10
CA GLY A 48 -23.70 59.20 -12.74
C GLY A 48 -23.92 59.28 -11.24
N SER A 49 -22.92 59.82 -10.55
CA SER A 49 -22.86 60.10 -9.11
C SER A 49 -24.02 60.98 -8.61
N ALA A 50 -24.61 60.62 -7.46
CA ALA A 50 -24.91 61.54 -6.36
C ALA A 50 -25.28 60.75 -5.07
N SER A 51 -24.41 60.80 -4.06
CA SER A 51 -24.81 60.75 -2.64
C SER A 51 -25.36 62.15 -2.25
N PRO A 52 -26.01 62.43 -1.10
CA PRO A 52 -26.12 61.61 0.13
C PRO A 52 -27.50 61.69 0.86
N ASN A 53 -27.72 60.82 1.84
CA ASN A 53 -27.85 61.25 3.25
C ASN A 53 -28.30 60.11 4.17
N GLU A 54 -27.51 59.96 5.23
CA GLU A 54 -27.92 59.37 6.50
C GLU A 54 -29.21 60.05 6.98
N ALA A 55 -30.27 59.26 7.19
CA ALA A 55 -31.39 59.66 8.04
C ALA A 55 -31.25 58.88 9.35
N SER A 56 -30.60 59.56 10.28
CA SER A 56 -30.51 59.28 11.70
C SER A 56 -31.85 58.83 12.30
N HIS A 57 -31.78 57.80 13.14
CA HIS A 57 -32.78 57.50 14.15
C HIS A 57 -33.00 58.74 15.05
N GLY A 58 -34.08 59.47 14.79
CA GLY A 58 -34.53 60.61 15.60
C GLY A 58 -36.04 60.60 15.72
N ALA A 59 -36.52 60.22 16.90
CA ALA A 59 -37.84 60.40 17.51
C ALA A 59 -39.08 60.58 16.57
N PRO A 60 -40.11 59.70 16.67
CA PRO A 60 -41.38 59.84 15.94
C PRO A 60 -42.25 61.04 16.37
N THR A 61 -41.70 61.94 17.20
CA THR A 61 -42.41 63.09 17.76
C THR A 61 -42.48 64.28 16.80
N GLU A 62 -41.49 64.49 15.92
CA GLU A 62 -41.46 65.70 15.08
C GLU A 62 -42.46 65.67 13.92
N GLN A 63 -42.65 64.53 13.26
CA GLN A 63 -43.69 64.36 12.24
C GLN A 63 -45.10 64.44 12.85
N SER A 64 -45.29 63.86 14.03
CA SER A 64 -46.54 63.95 14.78
C SER A 64 -46.88 65.39 15.19
N LEU A 65 -45.88 66.15 15.65
CA LEU A 65 -46.05 67.57 16.00
C LEU A 65 -46.27 68.46 14.77
N CYS A 66 -45.64 68.14 13.62
CA CYS A 66 -45.89 68.84 12.36
C CYS A 66 -47.30 68.60 11.82
N GLU A 67 -47.80 67.37 11.87
CA GLU A 67 -49.18 67.08 11.47
C GLU A 67 -50.20 67.70 12.44
N LEU A 68 -49.89 67.70 13.74
CA LEU A 68 -50.70 68.42 14.73
C LEU A 68 -50.70 69.94 14.49
N ALA A 69 -49.55 70.53 14.17
CA ALA A 69 -49.44 71.95 13.85
C ALA A 69 -50.20 72.31 12.55
N LYS A 70 -50.13 71.46 11.52
CA LYS A 70 -50.92 71.62 10.29
C LYS A 70 -52.42 71.52 10.58
N LEU A 71 -52.84 70.60 11.44
CA LEU A 71 -54.24 70.47 11.86
C LEU A 71 -54.70 71.72 12.63
N VAL A 72 -53.91 72.20 13.60
CA VAL A 72 -54.24 73.41 14.38
C VAL A 72 -54.30 74.65 13.49
N VAL A 73 -53.34 74.81 12.57
CA VAL A 73 -53.36 75.92 11.59
C VAL A 73 -54.54 75.79 10.63
N GLY A 74 -54.89 74.57 10.22
CA GLY A 74 -56.07 74.29 9.40
C GLY A 74 -57.36 74.70 10.11
N VAL A 75 -57.52 74.33 11.37
CA VAL A 75 -58.68 74.68 12.22
C VAL A 75 -58.74 76.18 12.52
N MET A 76 -57.61 76.85 12.68
CA MET A 76 -57.58 78.31 12.92
C MET A 76 -57.85 79.13 11.66
N ARG A 77 -57.42 78.65 10.48
CA ARG A 77 -57.66 79.34 9.19
C ARG A 77 -59.03 79.04 8.59
N ARG A 78 -59.61 77.89 8.91
CA ARG A 78 -60.99 77.53 8.59
C ARG A 78 -61.63 76.93 9.84
N PRO A 79 -62.09 77.77 10.78
CA PRO A 79 -62.88 77.29 11.91
C PRO A 79 -64.01 76.41 11.37
N PRO A 80 -64.28 75.24 11.97
CA PRO A 80 -65.47 74.46 11.62
C PRO A 80 -66.66 75.41 11.59
N PRO A 81 -67.47 75.41 10.51
CA PRO A 81 -68.61 76.30 10.43
C PRO A 81 -69.43 76.05 11.69
N ARG A 82 -69.50 77.06 12.56
CA ARG A 82 -70.43 77.02 13.69
C ARG A 82 -71.78 76.82 13.04
N VAL A 83 -72.41 75.69 13.32
CA VAL A 83 -73.74 75.35 12.82
C VAL A 83 -74.66 76.41 13.38
N HIS A 84 -74.84 77.50 12.63
CA HIS A 84 -75.88 78.47 12.87
C HIS A 84 -77.13 77.82 12.33
N SER A 85 -77.75 76.99 13.17
CA SER A 85 -79.17 76.74 13.06
C SER A 85 -79.82 78.10 12.93
N ARG A 86 -80.40 78.39 11.76
CA ARG A 86 -81.30 79.52 11.58
C ARG A 86 -82.50 79.26 12.47
N LEU A 87 -82.36 79.60 13.75
CA LEU A 87 -83.46 79.68 14.70
C LEU A 87 -84.21 80.94 14.30
N ASP A 88 -85.35 80.75 13.65
CA ASP A 88 -86.30 81.83 13.41
C ASP A 88 -86.93 82.20 14.76
N LEU A 89 -86.32 83.19 15.43
CA LEU A 89 -86.72 83.67 16.76
C LEU A 89 -87.86 84.71 16.67
N SER A 90 -88.49 84.89 15.51
CA SER A 90 -89.47 85.95 15.29
C SER A 90 -90.77 85.81 16.11
N GLU A 91 -91.03 84.63 16.70
CA GLU A 91 -92.21 84.35 17.53
C GLU A 91 -91.89 84.02 19.00
N ALA A 92 -90.62 84.03 19.43
CA ALA A 92 -90.26 83.67 20.81
C ALA A 92 -90.56 84.82 21.79
N SER A 93 -91.58 84.65 22.63
CA SER A 93 -92.05 85.65 23.58
C SER A 93 -91.28 85.60 24.92
N SER A 94 -90.43 84.59 25.14
CA SER A 94 -89.69 84.43 26.40
C SER A 94 -88.33 83.75 26.23
N VAL A 95 -87.41 84.04 27.17
CA VAL A 95 -86.04 83.49 27.17
C VAL A 95 -86.04 81.95 27.29
N SER A 96 -87.08 81.33 27.86
CA SER A 96 -87.19 79.87 27.94
C SER A 96 -87.51 79.22 26.59
N GLU A 97 -88.27 79.88 25.71
CA GLU A 97 -88.55 79.41 24.35
C GLU A 97 -87.32 79.48 23.45
N VAL A 98 -86.53 80.55 23.58
CA VAL A 98 -85.25 80.68 22.88
C VAL A 98 -84.32 79.54 23.31
N LEU A 99 -84.17 79.31 24.62
CA LEU A 99 -83.41 78.17 25.13
C LEU A 99 -83.97 76.83 24.62
N ALA A 100 -85.29 76.61 24.64
CA ALA A 100 -85.90 75.37 24.16
C ALA A 100 -85.66 75.12 22.66
N ALA A 101 -85.71 76.15 21.82
CA ALA A 101 -85.44 76.04 20.39
C ALA A 101 -83.94 75.84 20.10
N THR A 102 -83.06 76.46 20.90
CA THR A 102 -81.60 76.28 20.79
C THR A 102 -81.15 74.90 21.31
N ILE A 103 -81.91 74.31 22.23
CA ILE A 103 -81.70 72.97 22.81
C ILE A 103 -82.45 71.89 22.01
N ALA A 104 -83.35 72.26 21.10
CA ALA A 104 -84.12 71.31 20.30
C ALA A 104 -83.16 70.48 19.41
N PRO A 105 -83.10 69.16 19.60
CA PRO A 105 -82.19 68.32 18.83
C PRO A 105 -82.50 68.47 17.34
N TYR A 106 -81.48 68.78 16.54
CA TYR A 106 -81.55 68.74 15.08
C TYR A 106 -82.15 67.39 14.64
N ARG A 107 -83.40 67.40 14.16
CA ARG A 107 -84.07 66.21 13.61
C ARG A 107 -83.82 66.16 12.11
N LEU A 108 -82.94 65.25 11.70
CA LEU A 108 -82.72 64.92 10.30
C LEU A 108 -83.99 64.34 9.67
N PRO A 109 -84.25 64.60 8.38
CA PRO A 109 -85.30 63.92 7.62
C PRO A 109 -85.18 62.38 7.72
N PRO A 110 -86.29 61.63 7.73
CA PRO A 110 -86.26 60.17 7.92
C PRO A 110 -85.34 59.41 6.94
N HIS A 111 -85.31 59.79 5.66
CA HIS A 111 -84.47 59.14 4.65
C HIS A 111 -82.96 59.35 4.90
N GLU A 112 -82.52 60.55 5.31
CA GLU A 112 -81.13 60.82 5.68
C GLU A 112 -80.73 60.06 6.95
N SER A 113 -81.69 59.79 7.84
CA SER A 113 -81.44 58.99 9.04
C SER A 113 -81.27 57.50 8.74
N GLU A 114 -81.97 56.97 7.73
CA GLU A 114 -81.82 55.58 7.25
C GLU A 114 -80.47 55.39 6.56
N GLU A 115 -80.06 56.31 5.67
CA GLU A 115 -78.74 56.27 5.02
C GLU A 115 -77.56 56.31 6.01
N LEU A 116 -77.70 57.06 7.11
CA LEU A 116 -76.71 57.09 8.18
C LEU A 116 -76.64 55.80 8.98
N VAL A 117 -77.76 55.10 9.15
CA VAL A 117 -77.79 53.76 9.78
C VAL A 117 -77.10 52.75 8.86
N ASP A 118 -77.47 52.74 7.58
CA ASP A 118 -76.83 51.87 6.57
C ASP A 118 -75.31 52.12 6.48
N LEU A 119 -74.89 53.38 6.50
CA LEU A 119 -73.47 53.73 6.49
C LEU A 119 -72.75 53.25 7.74
N ARG A 120 -73.38 53.33 8.92
CA ARG A 120 -72.79 52.83 10.18
C ARG A 120 -72.64 51.31 10.14
N ASP A 121 -73.65 50.61 9.64
CA ASP A 121 -73.62 49.15 9.49
C ASP A 121 -72.54 48.73 8.47
N GLU A 122 -72.41 49.46 7.36
CA GLU A 122 -71.36 49.23 6.37
C GLU A 122 -69.97 49.54 6.93
N VAL A 123 -69.80 50.61 7.72
CA VAL A 123 -68.55 50.90 8.42
C VAL A 123 -68.21 49.78 9.39
N ALA A 124 -69.17 49.30 10.18
CA ALA A 124 -68.95 48.19 11.10
C ALA A 124 -68.55 46.90 10.36
N ARG A 125 -69.19 46.63 9.22
CA ARG A 125 -68.85 45.49 8.35
C ARG A 125 -67.44 45.60 7.77
N LEU A 126 -67.06 46.78 7.29
CA LEU A 126 -65.71 47.03 6.76
C LEU A 126 -64.65 46.95 7.86
N GLN A 127 -64.93 47.47 9.05
CA GLN A 127 -64.04 47.34 10.21
C GLN A 127 -63.80 45.87 10.56
N ALA A 128 -64.85 45.06 10.69
CA ALA A 128 -64.70 43.63 10.95
C ALA A 128 -63.90 42.91 9.86
N ARG A 129 -64.08 43.28 8.58
CA ARG A 129 -63.26 42.75 7.48
C ARG A 129 -61.80 43.18 7.55
N CYS A 130 -61.51 44.41 7.96
CA CYS A 130 -60.14 44.89 8.17
C CYS A 130 -59.47 44.11 9.31
N GLU A 131 -60.14 43.94 10.44
CA GLU A 131 -59.61 43.16 11.57
C GLU A 131 -59.33 41.70 11.18
N GLU A 132 -60.20 41.08 10.37
CA GLU A 132 -59.96 39.74 9.82
C GLU A 132 -58.76 39.71 8.89
N ALA A 133 -58.65 40.67 7.98
CA ALA A 133 -57.52 40.76 7.06
C ALA A 133 -56.19 41.01 7.80
N GLU A 134 -56.19 41.82 8.85
CA GLU A 134 -55.03 42.06 9.71
C GLU A 134 -54.60 40.77 10.43
N ARG A 135 -55.55 40.01 11.00
CA ARG A 135 -55.26 38.71 11.61
C ARG A 135 -54.73 37.70 10.59
N SER A 136 -55.32 37.63 9.40
CA SER A 136 -54.84 36.79 8.32
C SER A 136 -53.43 37.18 7.87
N LEU A 137 -53.15 38.48 7.73
CA LEU A 137 -51.82 38.97 7.36
C LEU A 137 -50.78 38.62 8.43
N ALA A 138 -51.12 38.75 9.72
CA ALA A 138 -50.24 38.35 10.80
C ALA A 138 -49.86 36.86 10.71
N THR A 139 -50.84 35.98 10.45
CA THR A 139 -50.55 34.54 10.28
C THR A 139 -49.67 34.26 9.07
N GLU A 140 -49.86 34.96 7.95
CA GLU A 140 -49.04 34.79 6.75
C GLU A 140 -47.60 35.29 6.99
N VAL A 141 -47.42 36.39 7.72
CA VAL A 141 -46.09 36.89 8.11
C VAL A 141 -45.36 35.89 9.00
N ASP A 142 -46.05 35.27 9.95
CA ASP A 142 -45.47 34.23 10.81
C ASP A 142 -45.06 32.98 10.02
N LEU A 143 -45.92 32.52 9.10
CA LEU A 143 -45.62 31.41 8.21
C LEU A 143 -44.44 31.71 7.31
N ARG A 144 -44.40 32.91 6.72
CA ARG A 144 -43.28 33.37 5.90
C ARG A 144 -41.97 33.43 6.68
N THR A 145 -41.99 33.99 7.89
CA THR A 145 -40.81 34.05 8.76
C THR A 145 -40.30 32.65 9.09
N THR A 146 -41.22 31.72 9.36
CA THR A 146 -40.88 30.31 9.61
C THR A 146 -40.29 29.64 8.38
N ALA A 147 -40.87 29.88 7.20
CA ALA A 147 -40.37 29.35 5.93
C ALA A 147 -38.97 29.90 5.59
N GLU A 148 -38.75 31.20 5.77
CA GLU A 148 -37.44 31.85 5.56
C GLU A 148 -36.38 31.24 6.50
N ALA A 149 -36.69 31.05 7.79
CA ALA A 149 -35.79 30.41 8.75
C ALA A 149 -35.47 28.94 8.42
N ASN A 150 -36.40 28.22 7.79
CA ASN A 150 -36.16 26.85 7.34
C ASN A 150 -35.28 26.83 6.09
N VAL A 151 -35.45 27.78 5.17
CA VAL A 151 -34.60 27.92 3.97
C VAL A 151 -33.16 28.26 4.37
N THR A 152 -32.95 29.18 5.32
CA THR A 152 -31.60 29.51 5.80
C THR A 152 -30.92 28.29 6.42
N ARG A 153 -31.61 27.55 7.29
CA ARG A 153 -31.08 26.31 7.89
C ARG A 153 -30.75 25.27 6.83
N SER A 154 -31.65 25.02 5.88
CA SER A 154 -31.42 24.05 4.81
C SER A 154 -30.24 24.44 3.92
N ASN A 155 -30.00 25.74 3.73
CA ASN A 155 -28.89 26.25 2.94
C ASN A 155 -27.55 26.06 3.70
N GLU A 156 -27.53 26.30 5.00
CA GLU A 156 -26.38 25.99 5.87
C GLU A 156 -26.04 24.49 5.83
N ASP A 157 -27.05 23.62 5.96
CA ASP A 157 -26.89 22.16 5.85
C ASP A 157 -26.35 21.75 4.47
N PHE A 158 -26.80 22.41 3.40
CA PHE A 158 -26.28 22.16 2.05
C PHE A 158 -24.79 22.48 1.93
N TYR A 159 -24.34 23.63 2.46
CA TYR A 159 -22.92 23.99 2.39
C TYR A 159 -22.04 23.09 3.24
N THR A 160 -22.45 22.76 4.47
CA THR A 160 -21.69 21.84 5.33
C THR A 160 -21.53 20.46 4.68
N MET A 161 -22.59 19.94 4.05
CA MET A 161 -22.54 18.70 3.29
C MET A 161 -21.71 18.84 2.00
N SER A 162 -21.75 19.98 1.33
CA SER A 162 -20.91 20.26 0.16
C SER A 162 -19.42 20.24 0.53
N ASP A 163 -19.05 20.86 1.65
CA ASP A 163 -17.67 20.88 2.15
C ASP A 163 -17.19 19.48 2.55
N SER A 164 -18.04 18.71 3.22
CA SER A 164 -17.75 17.31 3.55
C SER A 164 -17.54 16.46 2.29
N ASN A 165 -18.40 16.61 1.28
CA ASN A 165 -18.25 15.94 -0.01
C ASN A 165 -16.96 16.35 -0.72
N GLN A 166 -16.59 17.64 -0.67
CA GLN A 166 -15.35 18.12 -1.26
C GLN A 166 -14.13 17.50 -0.58
N SER A 167 -14.16 17.38 0.75
CA SER A 167 -13.13 16.68 1.52
C SER A 167 -13.02 15.21 1.08
N LEU A 168 -14.14 14.49 1.02
CA LEU A 168 -14.17 13.10 0.56
C LEU A 168 -13.66 12.92 -0.88
N ARG A 169 -13.94 13.87 -1.78
CA ARG A 169 -13.40 13.84 -3.14
C ARG A 169 -11.88 13.97 -3.14
N SER A 170 -11.34 14.88 -2.32
CA SER A 170 -9.88 15.05 -2.20
C SER A 170 -9.19 13.82 -1.59
N GLU A 171 -9.81 13.17 -0.61
CA GLU A 171 -9.31 11.92 -0.05
C GLU A 171 -9.33 10.79 -1.10
N ASN A 172 -10.42 10.66 -1.84
CA ASN A 172 -10.54 9.67 -2.92
C ASN A 172 -9.48 9.89 -4.01
N GLU A 173 -9.20 11.14 -4.38
CA GLU A 173 -8.12 11.47 -5.33
C GLU A 173 -6.76 10.98 -4.80
N GLY A 174 -6.45 11.26 -3.53
CA GLY A 174 -5.22 10.77 -2.89
C GLY A 174 -5.14 9.23 -2.82
N LEU A 175 -6.27 8.55 -2.59
CA LEU A 175 -6.32 7.09 -2.61
C LEU A 175 -6.09 6.53 -4.03
N VAL A 176 -6.66 7.16 -5.05
CA VAL A 176 -6.45 6.78 -6.46
C VAL A 176 -4.98 6.93 -6.85
N ASP A 177 -4.33 8.03 -6.45
CA ASP A 177 -2.89 8.21 -6.68
C ASP A 177 -2.06 7.12 -6.00
N ARG A 178 -2.39 6.78 -4.75
CA ARG A 178 -1.69 5.72 -4.03
C ARG A 178 -1.88 4.34 -4.66
N ILE A 179 -3.08 4.04 -5.17
CA ILE A 179 -3.35 2.80 -5.92
C ILE A 179 -2.48 2.76 -7.18
N ARG A 180 -2.43 3.86 -7.93
CA ARG A 180 -1.59 3.97 -9.12
C ARG A 180 -0.11 3.75 -8.81
N ASP A 181 0.41 4.30 -7.72
CA ASP A 181 1.79 4.08 -7.29
C ASP A 181 2.06 2.61 -6.93
N LEU A 182 1.13 1.96 -6.23
CA LEU A 182 1.22 0.53 -5.93
C LEU A 182 1.19 -0.33 -7.19
N ASP A 183 0.33 -0.02 -8.15
CA ASP A 183 0.29 -0.72 -9.44
C ASP A 183 1.62 -0.62 -10.19
N THR A 184 2.27 0.56 -10.18
CA THR A 184 3.62 0.69 -10.76
C THR A 184 4.65 -0.17 -10.04
N THR A 185 4.54 -0.32 -8.73
CA THR A 185 5.45 -1.14 -7.91
C THR A 185 5.23 -2.63 -8.20
N VAL A 186 3.98 -3.07 -8.27
CA VAL A 186 3.61 -4.45 -8.63
C VAL A 186 4.11 -4.80 -10.03
N ALA A 187 3.95 -3.89 -11.01
CA ALA A 187 4.47 -4.09 -12.36
C ALA A 187 6.01 -4.27 -12.38
N ARG A 188 6.74 -3.45 -11.60
CA ARG A 188 8.20 -3.60 -11.45
C ARG A 188 8.59 -4.94 -10.82
N GLN A 189 7.88 -5.35 -9.76
CA GLN A 189 8.13 -6.63 -9.09
C GLN A 189 7.87 -7.82 -10.03
N ALA A 190 6.77 -7.77 -10.81
CA ALA A 190 6.47 -8.78 -11.81
C ALA A 190 7.58 -8.90 -12.87
N TYR A 191 8.11 -7.78 -13.33
CA TYR A 191 9.24 -7.76 -14.27
C TYR A 191 10.51 -8.39 -13.68
N VAL A 192 10.85 -8.08 -12.42
CA VAL A 192 12.01 -8.69 -11.74
C VAL A 192 11.84 -10.19 -11.55
N LEU A 193 10.64 -10.64 -11.15
CA LEU A 193 10.34 -12.06 -11.00
C LEU A 193 10.45 -12.81 -12.33
N GLN A 194 9.98 -12.20 -13.43
CA GLN A 194 10.13 -12.80 -14.76
C GLN A 194 11.60 -12.96 -15.14
N GLN A 195 12.43 -11.92 -14.96
CA GLN A 195 13.87 -12.02 -15.20
C GLN A 195 14.55 -13.08 -14.33
N LEU A 196 14.15 -13.21 -13.05
CA LEU A 196 14.70 -14.23 -12.17
C LEU A 196 14.31 -15.63 -12.64
N LYS A 197 13.06 -15.82 -13.05
CA LYS A 197 12.57 -17.08 -13.62
C LYS A 197 13.35 -17.49 -14.86
N ASP A 198 13.61 -16.54 -15.76
CA ASP A 198 14.37 -16.82 -16.99
C ASP A 198 15.81 -17.22 -16.66
N ARG A 199 16.49 -16.50 -15.75
CA ARG A 199 17.85 -16.85 -15.27
C ARG A 199 17.91 -18.20 -14.55
N TYR A 200 16.88 -18.52 -13.78
CA TYR A 200 16.78 -19.82 -13.13
C TYR A 200 16.67 -20.93 -14.17
N GLY A 201 15.81 -20.77 -15.18
CA GLY A 201 15.66 -21.74 -16.27
C GLY A 201 16.97 -21.97 -17.05
N THR A 202 17.74 -20.91 -17.32
CA THR A 202 19.06 -21.07 -17.96
C THR A 202 20.04 -21.82 -17.06
N SER A 203 20.09 -21.48 -15.76
CA SER A 203 20.98 -22.14 -14.80
C SER A 203 20.63 -23.63 -14.61
N GLU A 204 19.34 -23.96 -14.57
CA GLU A 204 18.86 -25.34 -14.50
C GLU A 204 19.27 -26.14 -15.75
N ALA A 205 19.15 -25.55 -16.95
CA ALA A 205 19.59 -26.17 -18.19
C ALA A 205 21.11 -26.41 -18.20
N ASP A 206 21.90 -25.46 -17.71
CA ASP A 206 23.36 -25.59 -17.60
C ASP A 206 23.75 -26.70 -16.61
N CYS A 207 23.09 -26.76 -15.44
CA CYS A 207 23.28 -27.82 -14.47
C CYS A 207 22.94 -29.20 -15.08
N ALA A 208 21.81 -29.30 -15.80
CA ALA A 208 21.42 -30.52 -16.48
C ALA A 208 22.42 -30.93 -17.57
N ALA A 209 23.01 -29.96 -18.29
CA ALA A 209 24.07 -30.23 -19.26
C ALA A 209 25.35 -30.72 -18.59
N ALA A 210 25.78 -30.09 -17.51
CA ALA A 210 26.96 -30.50 -16.74
C ALA A 210 26.80 -31.92 -16.16
N MET A 211 25.62 -32.25 -15.61
CA MET A 211 25.33 -33.59 -15.09
C MET A 211 25.42 -34.66 -16.20
N ARG A 212 24.86 -34.39 -17.39
CA ARG A 212 24.98 -35.30 -18.53
C ARG A 212 26.42 -35.49 -18.98
N TYR A 213 27.21 -34.43 -18.98
CA TYR A 213 28.63 -34.50 -19.30
C TYR A 213 29.41 -35.35 -18.29
N VAL A 214 29.18 -35.17 -17.00
CA VAL A 214 29.83 -35.96 -15.95
C VAL A 214 29.48 -37.45 -16.09
N GLU A 215 28.22 -37.78 -16.36
CA GLU A 215 27.82 -39.17 -16.59
C GLU A 215 28.50 -39.76 -17.83
N GLN A 216 28.60 -38.99 -18.91
CA GLN A 216 29.30 -39.41 -20.12
C GLN A 216 30.78 -39.69 -19.85
N GLU A 217 31.48 -38.80 -19.14
CA GLU A 217 32.90 -38.97 -18.81
C GLU A 217 33.13 -40.14 -17.86
N ARG A 218 32.22 -40.36 -16.91
CA ARG A 218 32.22 -41.55 -16.05
C ARG A 218 32.13 -42.84 -16.88
N GLU A 219 31.21 -42.91 -17.86
CA GLU A 219 31.09 -44.09 -18.71
C GLU A 219 32.30 -44.28 -19.63
N ARG A 220 32.89 -43.19 -20.14
CA ARG A 220 34.16 -43.22 -20.88
C ARG A 220 35.31 -43.76 -20.01
N ALA A 221 35.41 -43.31 -18.77
CA ALA A 221 36.44 -43.77 -17.83
C ALA A 221 36.28 -45.27 -17.50
N LYS A 222 35.04 -45.73 -17.25
CA LYS A 222 34.75 -47.15 -17.06
C LYS A 222 35.18 -48.00 -18.27
N ALA A 223 34.85 -47.56 -19.48
CA ALA A 223 35.26 -48.25 -20.71
C ALA A 223 36.78 -48.32 -20.84
N GLY A 224 37.49 -47.23 -20.56
CA GLY A 224 38.96 -47.21 -20.53
C GLY A 224 39.56 -48.19 -19.51
N LEU A 225 38.97 -48.29 -18.32
CA LEU A 225 39.41 -49.21 -17.28
C LEU A 225 39.20 -50.69 -17.67
N VAL A 226 38.11 -51.01 -18.40
CA VAL A 226 37.88 -52.35 -18.93
C VAL A 226 38.98 -52.74 -19.93
N VAL A 227 39.34 -51.82 -20.84
CA VAL A 227 40.44 -52.04 -21.79
C VAL A 227 41.76 -52.26 -21.07
N TYR A 228 42.09 -51.42 -20.08
CA TYR A 228 43.31 -51.56 -19.29
C TYR A 228 43.37 -52.89 -18.53
N ASN A 229 42.27 -53.34 -17.93
CA ASN A 229 42.20 -54.64 -17.27
C ASN A 229 42.41 -55.81 -18.25
N ALA A 230 41.92 -55.68 -19.49
CA ALA A 230 42.17 -56.68 -20.53
C ALA A 230 43.67 -56.76 -20.88
N GLU A 231 44.35 -55.63 -21.04
CA GLU A 231 45.80 -55.59 -21.30
C GLU A 231 46.62 -56.13 -20.11
N LEU A 232 46.24 -55.80 -18.87
CA LEU A 232 46.84 -56.39 -17.67
C LEU A 232 46.69 -57.91 -17.64
N THR A 233 45.53 -58.42 -18.04
CA THR A 233 45.26 -59.86 -18.10
C THR A 233 46.17 -60.53 -19.14
N LYS A 234 46.33 -59.93 -20.33
CA LYS A 234 47.28 -60.41 -21.35
C LYS A 234 48.72 -60.41 -20.84
N LEU A 235 49.16 -59.36 -20.15
CA LEU A 235 50.50 -59.30 -19.58
C LEU A 235 50.73 -60.39 -18.52
N ARG A 236 49.75 -60.60 -17.63
CA ARG A 236 49.82 -61.68 -16.63
C ARG A 236 49.94 -63.04 -17.30
N GLN A 237 49.13 -63.30 -18.33
CA GLN A 237 49.20 -64.52 -19.12
C GLN A 237 50.58 -64.69 -19.76
N TYR A 238 51.12 -63.63 -20.38
CA TYR A 238 52.45 -63.65 -20.99
C TYR A 238 53.57 -63.97 -19.97
N LEU A 239 53.50 -63.39 -18.77
CA LEU A 239 54.48 -63.67 -17.72
C LEU A 239 54.36 -65.12 -17.22
N GLU A 240 53.14 -65.62 -17.01
CA GLU A 240 52.89 -67.00 -16.59
C GLU A 240 53.36 -68.03 -17.64
N GLU A 241 53.14 -67.75 -18.92
CA GLU A 241 53.65 -68.56 -20.03
C GLU A 241 55.19 -68.58 -20.07
N ASN A 242 55.83 -67.43 -19.84
CA ASN A 242 57.30 -67.35 -19.72
C ASN A 242 57.81 -68.13 -18.51
N ASP A 243 57.14 -68.05 -17.36
CA ASP A 243 57.49 -68.78 -16.15
C ASP A 243 57.36 -70.30 -16.35
N ARG A 244 56.34 -70.77 -17.08
CA ARG A 244 56.18 -72.18 -17.47
C ARG A 244 57.25 -72.66 -18.46
N GLY A 245 57.73 -71.77 -19.33
CA GLY A 245 58.91 -71.99 -20.17
C GLY A 245 60.22 -71.96 -19.39
N SER A 246 60.25 -71.26 -18.25
CA SER A 246 61.36 -71.17 -17.32
C SER A 246 61.13 -72.02 -16.04
N VAL A 247 60.92 -73.33 -16.19
CA VAL A 247 61.32 -74.29 -15.14
C VAL A 247 62.86 -74.41 -15.07
N SER A 248 63.57 -73.40 -15.56
CA SER A 248 65.01 -73.31 -15.52
C SER A 248 65.42 -72.86 -14.13
N SER A 249 65.89 -73.84 -13.34
CA SER A 249 67.00 -73.68 -12.40
C SER A 249 67.71 -72.33 -12.57
N PRO A 250 67.87 -71.51 -11.51
CA PRO A 250 68.44 -70.17 -11.64
C PRO A 250 69.71 -70.22 -12.50
N SER A 251 69.81 -69.30 -13.46
CA SER A 251 70.92 -69.23 -14.42
C SER A 251 72.26 -69.41 -13.67
N PRO A 252 73.27 -70.10 -14.25
CA PRO A 252 74.57 -70.29 -13.61
C PRO A 252 75.16 -69.01 -13.02
N ARG A 253 74.93 -67.86 -13.67
CA ARG A 253 75.33 -66.54 -13.16
C ARG A 253 74.57 -66.13 -11.90
N MET A 254 73.26 -66.36 -11.85
CA MET A 254 72.44 -66.10 -10.66
C MET A 254 72.82 -67.02 -9.50
N LYS A 255 73.07 -68.31 -9.76
CA LYS A 255 73.57 -69.24 -8.75
C LYS A 255 74.93 -68.81 -8.19
N ALA A 256 75.85 -68.39 -9.05
CA ALA A 256 77.16 -67.89 -8.65
C ALA A 256 77.04 -66.62 -7.79
N LEU A 257 76.20 -65.66 -8.20
CA LEU A 257 75.97 -64.44 -7.42
C LEU A 257 75.33 -64.73 -6.05
N LEU A 258 74.37 -65.65 -5.98
CA LEU A 258 73.77 -66.05 -4.70
C LEU A 258 74.80 -66.73 -3.78
N ALA A 259 75.67 -67.59 -4.33
CA ALA A 259 76.75 -68.23 -3.58
C ALA A 259 77.80 -67.22 -3.09
N GLU A 260 78.16 -66.26 -3.94
CA GLU A 260 79.05 -65.15 -3.60
C GLU A 260 78.44 -64.27 -2.51
N ASN A 261 77.17 -63.89 -2.64
CA ASN A 261 76.47 -63.09 -1.63
C ASN A 261 76.40 -63.81 -0.28
N ALA A 262 76.16 -65.13 -0.29
CA ALA A 262 76.23 -65.95 0.90
C ALA A 262 77.64 -65.99 1.52
N SER A 263 78.68 -66.04 0.67
CA SER A 263 80.09 -65.96 1.11
C SER A 263 80.42 -64.62 1.74
N LEU A 264 80.02 -63.51 1.10
CA LEU A 264 80.21 -62.16 1.59
C LEU A 264 79.50 -61.94 2.92
N ARG A 265 78.27 -62.45 3.08
CA ARG A 265 77.55 -62.40 4.37
C ARG A 265 78.31 -63.14 5.48
N ARG A 266 78.88 -64.32 5.18
CA ARG A 266 79.73 -65.03 6.15
C ARG A 266 80.98 -64.23 6.49
N ALA A 267 81.68 -63.70 5.49
CA ALA A 267 82.88 -62.89 5.71
C ALA A 267 82.57 -61.62 6.54
N ASN A 268 81.48 -60.93 6.22
CA ASN A 268 81.04 -59.75 6.96
C ASN A 268 80.66 -60.10 8.41
N SER A 269 79.99 -61.24 8.64
CA SER A 269 79.72 -61.75 9.98
C SER A 269 80.99 -62.04 10.79
N ILE A 270 82.02 -62.62 10.16
CA ILE A 270 83.32 -62.87 10.80
C ILE A 270 84.02 -61.56 11.15
N LEU A 271 84.07 -60.59 10.23
CA LEU A 271 84.67 -59.28 10.46
C LEU A 271 84.00 -58.52 11.59
N ARG A 272 82.66 -58.54 11.64
CA ARG A 272 81.88 -57.95 12.73
C ARG A 272 82.19 -58.61 14.07
N ARG A 273 82.31 -59.94 14.11
CA ARG A 273 82.70 -60.67 15.33
C ARG A 273 84.10 -60.27 15.80
N ASN A 274 85.09 -60.29 14.91
CA ASN A 274 86.47 -59.92 15.26
C ASN A 274 86.56 -58.45 15.72
N SER A 275 85.82 -57.55 15.07
CA SER A 275 85.75 -56.14 15.49
C SER A 275 85.16 -56.01 16.90
N ALA A 276 84.09 -56.75 17.20
CA ALA A 276 83.49 -56.78 18.54
C ALA A 276 84.44 -57.35 19.61
N GLU A 277 85.24 -58.38 19.29
CA GLU A 277 86.28 -58.92 20.17
C GLU A 277 87.36 -57.87 20.51
N HIS A 278 87.61 -56.93 19.59
CA HIS A 278 88.52 -55.80 19.79
C HIS A 278 87.82 -54.53 20.32
N GLY A 279 86.57 -54.65 20.79
CA GLY A 279 85.79 -53.55 21.36
C GLY A 279 85.30 -52.51 20.33
N LEU A 280 85.43 -52.80 19.04
CA LEU A 280 84.99 -51.91 17.95
C LEU A 280 83.58 -52.30 17.49
N ASN A 281 82.60 -51.45 17.78
CA ASN A 281 81.26 -51.57 17.20
C ASN A 281 81.24 -50.89 15.82
N THR A 282 81.35 -51.70 14.76
CA THR A 282 81.40 -51.21 13.38
C THR A 282 80.13 -50.46 12.96
N ASP A 283 78.96 -50.86 13.46
CA ASP A 283 77.71 -50.17 13.12
C ASP A 283 77.67 -48.78 13.76
N ALA A 284 78.09 -48.66 15.03
CA ALA A 284 78.23 -47.38 15.72
C ALA A 284 79.26 -46.47 15.04
N LEU A 285 80.39 -47.03 14.59
CA LEU A 285 81.43 -46.28 13.88
C LEU A 285 80.94 -45.75 12.53
N VAL A 286 80.21 -46.56 11.76
CA VAL A 286 79.64 -46.15 10.47
C VAL A 286 78.62 -45.04 10.65
N LEU A 287 77.72 -45.17 11.64
CA LEU A 287 76.73 -44.15 11.96
C LEU A 287 77.38 -42.84 12.41
N SER A 288 78.39 -42.91 13.30
CA SER A 288 79.15 -41.74 13.76
C SER A 288 79.91 -41.05 12.62
N THR A 289 80.50 -41.81 11.70
CA THR A 289 81.20 -41.26 10.52
C THR A 289 80.22 -40.58 9.55
N ALA A 290 79.00 -41.09 9.44
CA ALA A 290 77.94 -40.46 8.65
C ALA A 290 77.27 -39.26 9.36
N GLY A 291 77.67 -38.92 10.59
CA GLY A 291 77.07 -37.85 11.38
C GLY A 291 75.66 -38.16 11.90
N ILE A 292 75.26 -39.43 11.91
CA ILE A 292 73.92 -39.87 12.31
C ILE A 292 73.99 -40.36 13.76
N SER A 293 73.25 -39.71 14.66
CA SER A 293 73.10 -40.20 16.03
C SER A 293 72.08 -41.33 16.08
N ALA A 294 72.23 -42.25 17.04
CA ALA A 294 71.24 -43.29 17.27
C ALA A 294 69.86 -42.73 17.67
N ARG A 295 69.80 -41.46 18.12
CA ARG A 295 68.56 -40.70 18.39
C ARG A 295 67.86 -40.24 17.11
N ASP A 296 68.59 -40.06 16.01
CA ASP A 296 68.05 -39.55 14.74
C ASP A 296 67.41 -40.66 13.88
N ILE A 297 67.54 -41.92 14.31
CA ILE A 297 67.02 -43.09 13.59
C ILE A 297 65.66 -43.47 14.18
N ASN A 298 64.63 -43.44 13.34
CA ASN A 298 63.31 -43.96 13.71
C ASN A 298 63.29 -45.49 13.61
N TRP A 299 63.65 -46.16 14.71
CA TRP A 299 63.77 -47.62 14.80
C TRP A 299 62.43 -48.37 14.59
N GLU A 300 61.29 -47.73 14.90
CA GLU A 300 59.95 -48.31 14.69
C GLU A 300 59.65 -48.51 13.19
N LEU A 301 60.08 -47.58 12.33
CA LEU A 301 59.90 -47.68 10.88
C LEU A 301 60.68 -48.86 10.28
N LEU A 302 61.77 -49.27 10.93
CA LEU A 302 62.63 -50.39 10.52
C LEU A 302 62.16 -51.74 11.09
N GLY A 303 61.05 -51.77 11.83
CA GLY A 303 60.49 -52.98 12.42
C GLY A 303 61.28 -53.53 13.60
N LEU A 304 62.21 -52.74 14.15
CA LEU A 304 63.05 -53.09 15.30
C LEU A 304 62.63 -52.23 16.50
N GLY A 305 61.65 -52.73 17.28
CA GLY A 305 61.16 -52.07 18.50
C GLY A 305 62.21 -51.98 19.64
N ALA A 306 61.77 -51.72 20.87
CA ALA A 306 62.54 -51.35 22.09
C ALA A 306 63.82 -52.16 22.46
N ASP A 307 64.16 -53.22 21.72
CA ASP A 307 65.34 -54.08 21.92
C ASP A 307 66.64 -53.56 21.24
N HIS A 308 66.68 -52.28 20.86
CA HIS A 308 67.89 -51.61 20.37
C HIS A 308 68.88 -51.22 21.50
N ALA A 309 68.58 -51.56 22.75
CA ALA A 309 69.40 -51.32 23.94
C ALA A 309 70.83 -51.93 23.84
N GLY A 310 71.00 -53.03 23.09
CA GLY A 310 72.31 -53.61 22.82
C GLY A 310 73.21 -52.75 21.92
N PHE A 311 72.61 -52.00 20.98
CA PHE A 311 73.32 -51.07 20.10
C PHE A 311 73.68 -49.77 20.82
N LEU A 312 72.82 -49.30 21.73
CA LEU A 312 73.03 -48.07 22.50
C LEU A 312 74.12 -48.20 23.58
N ARG A 313 74.35 -49.40 24.13
CA ARG A 313 75.28 -49.62 25.26
C ARG A 313 76.77 -49.48 24.92
N LEU A 314 77.11 -49.36 23.63
CA LEU A 314 78.48 -49.34 23.12
C LEU A 314 78.85 -48.07 22.35
N LEU A 315 77.97 -47.06 22.35
CA LEU A 315 78.27 -45.71 21.84
C LEU A 315 78.83 -44.85 22.99
N PRO A 316 79.80 -43.94 22.74
CA PRO A 316 80.23 -42.96 23.74
C PRO A 316 79.03 -42.10 24.18
N PRO A 317 78.89 -41.73 25.46
CA PRO A 317 77.88 -40.77 25.88
C PRO A 317 78.16 -39.44 25.16
N ALA A 318 77.21 -38.98 24.35
CA ALA A 318 77.27 -37.66 23.74
C ALA A 318 77.21 -36.61 24.87
N SER A 319 78.13 -35.64 24.86
CA SER A 319 78.10 -34.50 25.76
C SER A 319 76.82 -33.70 25.52
N ASP A 320 75.89 -33.76 26.47
CA ASP A 320 74.73 -32.88 26.50
C ASP A 320 75.26 -31.44 26.70
N SER A 321 75.26 -30.65 25.63
CA SER A 321 75.40 -29.20 25.75
C SER A 321 74.02 -28.65 26.10
N GLU A 322 73.74 -28.60 27.40
CA GLU A 322 72.64 -27.82 27.96
C GLU A 322 72.86 -26.35 27.63
N SER A 323 72.19 -25.82 26.59
CA SER A 323 71.98 -24.39 26.44
C SER A 323 70.91 -23.97 27.43
N SER A 324 71.36 -23.67 28.64
CA SER A 324 70.71 -22.76 29.57
C SER A 324 70.51 -21.43 28.86
N ASP A 325 69.28 -20.99 28.66
CA ASP A 325 69.00 -19.56 28.63
C ASP A 325 67.71 -19.28 29.40
N ASP A 326 67.92 -18.43 30.41
CA ASP A 326 67.03 -18.11 31.50
C ASP A 326 65.93 -17.15 31.05
N GLY A 327 64.73 -17.38 31.58
CA GLY A 327 63.76 -16.30 31.70
C GLY A 327 64.06 -15.45 32.93
N GLN A 328 64.37 -14.16 32.75
CA GLN A 328 64.04 -13.10 33.71
C GLN A 328 64.21 -11.69 33.09
N GLN A 329 63.14 -10.89 33.27
CA GLN A 329 62.90 -9.46 32.97
C GLN A 329 62.36 -9.08 31.59
#